data_AF-A0A9E2QSU9-F1
#
_entry.id   AF-A0A9E2QSU9-F1
#
_cell.length_a   1.000
_cell.length_b   1.000
_cell.length_c   1.000
_cell.angle_alpha   90.00
_cell.angle_beta   90.00
_cell.angle_gamma   90.00
#
_symmetry.space_group_name_H-M   'P 1'
#
loop_
_entity.id
_entity.type
_entity.pdbx_description
1 polymer ?
#
loop_
_entity_poly.entity_id
_entity_poly.type
_entity_poly.pdbx_seq_one_letter_code
_entity_poly.pdbx_strand_id
1 'polypeptide(L)'
;MVESHSIGWRGPAALVALLLAALAAGCTQETQNRIQRSIQNWTGTNGVLEVYAGEKLVRRFVAIDKMSTAMGTEDKQPRPYRYGYGVFDENLNGVADPGEKRVYFEISDFGTNYVFYESPR
;
A
#
# COMPACT_ATOMS: atom_id res chain seq x y z
N MET A 1 12.82 60.97 31.60
CA MET A 1 11.69 60.08 31.30
C MET A 1 11.55 59.98 29.79
N VAL A 2 12.05 58.91 29.19
CA VAL A 2 11.81 58.58 27.78
C VAL A 2 11.28 57.15 27.80
N GLU A 3 9.99 56.99 27.49
CA GLU A 3 9.35 55.68 27.38
C GLU A 3 9.82 54.98 26.10
N SER A 4 10.45 53.82 26.27
CA SER A 4 10.81 52.91 25.18
C SER A 4 9.58 52.09 24.79
N HIS A 5 8.93 52.44 23.68
CA HIS A 5 7.92 51.58 23.06
C HIS A 5 8.59 50.37 22.40
N SER A 6 8.54 49.22 23.08
CA SER A 6 8.87 47.93 22.49
C SER A 6 7.76 47.52 21.51
N ILE A 7 8.06 47.61 20.22
CA ILE A 7 7.22 47.05 19.15
C ILE A 7 7.17 45.53 19.35
N GLY A 8 6.04 45.05 19.86
CA GLY A 8 5.80 43.64 20.11
C GLY A 8 5.64 42.87 18.80
N TRP A 9 6.62 42.04 18.47
CA TRP A 9 6.62 41.08 17.34
C TRP A 9 5.56 39.95 17.46
N ARG A 10 4.50 40.15 18.25
CA ARG A 10 3.64 39.05 18.74
C ARG A 10 2.48 38.66 17.82
N GLY A 11 2.14 39.47 16.82
CA GLY A 11 0.97 39.24 15.95
C GLY A 11 1.13 38.10 14.94
N PRO A 12 2.09 38.18 13.99
CA PRO A 12 2.19 37.20 12.91
C PRO A 12 2.75 35.85 13.36
N ALA A 13 3.66 35.82 14.33
CA ALA A 13 4.26 34.59 14.83
C ALA A 13 3.24 33.70 15.57
N ALA A 14 2.33 34.31 16.34
CA ALA A 14 1.28 33.57 17.04
C ALA A 14 0.25 32.96 16.07
N LEU A 15 -0.12 33.68 15.01
CA LEU A 15 -1.01 33.16 13.96
C LEU A 15 -0.40 31.99 13.18
N VAL A 16 0.89 32.10 12.83
CA VAL A 16 1.62 31.01 12.17
C VAL A 16 1.73 29.78 13.09
N ALA A 17 2.01 29.97 14.38
CA ALA A 17 2.05 28.88 15.35
C ALA A 17 0.68 28.21 15.54
N LEU A 18 -0.41 28.99 15.54
CA LEU A 18 -1.78 28.47 15.67
C LEU A 18 -2.20 27.67 14.44
N LEU A 19 -1.84 28.15 13.23
CA LEU A 19 -2.04 27.43 11.97
C LEU A 19 -1.26 26.12 11.92
N LEU A 20 -0.01 26.11 12.36
CA LEU A 20 0.81 24.90 12.43
C LEU A 20 0.27 23.89 13.46
N ALA A 21 -0.23 24.37 14.61
CA ALA A 21 -0.85 23.50 15.62
C ALA A 21 -2.18 22.89 15.12
N ALA A 22 -2.99 23.64 14.37
CA ALA A 22 -4.21 23.14 13.76
C ALA A 22 -3.93 22.09 12.66
N LEU A 23 -2.86 22.27 11.88
CA LEU A 23 -2.40 21.29 10.88
C LEU A 23 -1.85 20.00 11.53
N ALA A 24 -1.16 20.11 12.68
CA ALA A 24 -0.65 18.96 13.42
C ALA A 24 -1.75 18.09 14.06
N ALA A 25 -2.93 18.67 14.38
CA ALA A 25 -4.06 17.94 14.95
C ALA A 25 -4.80 17.03 13.94
N GLY A 26 -4.61 17.24 12.63
CA GLY A 26 -5.20 16.41 11.57
C GLY A 26 -4.42 15.14 11.21
N CYS A 27 -3.15 15.05 11.63
CA CYS A 27 -2.27 13.91 11.36
C CYS A 27 -2.22 12.96 12.57
N THR A 28 -3.32 12.28 12.88
CA THR A 28 -3.22 11.18 13.84
C THR A 28 -2.40 10.05 13.22
N GLN A 29 -1.67 9.29 14.05
CA GLN A 29 -0.94 8.11 13.57
C GLN A 29 -1.89 7.09 12.90
N GLU A 30 -3.16 7.05 13.28
CA GLU A 30 -4.17 6.19 12.67
C GLU A 30 -4.61 6.67 11.28
N THR A 31 -4.79 7.99 11.09
CA THR A 31 -5.08 8.58 9.77
C THR A 31 -3.88 8.46 8.84
N GLN A 32 -2.66 8.69 9.35
CA GLN A 32 -1.42 8.49 8.60
C GLN A 32 -1.20 7.03 8.24
N ASN A 33 -1.40 6.09 9.17
CA ASN A 33 -1.34 4.66 8.88
C ASN A 33 -2.43 4.21 7.91
N ARG A 34 -3.62 4.82 7.94
CA ARG A 34 -4.71 4.55 6.99
C ARG A 34 -4.38 5.04 5.58
N ILE A 35 -3.80 6.23 5.44
CA ILE A 35 -3.31 6.77 4.15
C ILE A 35 -2.14 5.94 3.63
N GLN A 36 -1.19 5.60 4.51
CA GLN A 36 -0.08 4.72 4.17
C GLN A 36 -0.63 3.40 3.65
N ARG A 37 -1.59 2.77 4.36
CA ARG A 37 -2.24 1.49 4.00
C ARG A 37 -3.10 1.55 2.74
N SER A 38 -3.82 2.65 2.50
CA SER A 38 -4.68 2.80 1.32
C SER A 38 -3.89 3.02 0.03
N ILE A 39 -2.64 3.51 0.14
CA ILE A 39 -1.68 3.63 -0.96
C ILE A 39 -0.57 2.57 -0.80
N GLN A 40 -0.89 1.36 -0.32
CA GLN A 40 0.06 0.25 -0.37
C GLN A 40 0.00 -0.40 -1.75
N ASN A 41 0.71 0.21 -2.69
CA ASN A 41 1.38 -0.56 -3.71
C ASN A 41 2.38 -1.47 -2.99
N TRP A 42 2.03 -2.75 -2.79
CA TRP A 42 2.98 -3.73 -2.28
C TRP A 42 4.04 -3.92 -3.36
N THR A 43 5.14 -3.20 -3.17
CA THR A 43 6.30 -3.15 -4.06
C THR A 43 7.41 -3.89 -3.33
N GLY A 44 7.57 -5.15 -3.67
CA GLY A 44 8.65 -6.02 -3.23
C GLY A 44 9.17 -6.69 -4.49
N THR A 45 10.47 -6.58 -4.74
CA THR A 45 11.09 -7.30 -5.86
C THR A 45 11.03 -8.79 -5.49
N ASN A 46 10.57 -9.66 -6.39
CA ASN A 46 10.42 -11.11 -6.13
C ASN A 46 9.28 -11.52 -5.17
N GLY A 47 8.09 -10.97 -5.38
CA GLY A 47 6.88 -11.35 -4.64
C GLY A 47 6.35 -12.74 -5.01
N VAL A 48 5.73 -13.39 -4.03
CA VAL A 48 5.03 -14.67 -4.13
C VAL A 48 3.59 -14.51 -3.64
N LEU A 49 2.64 -15.00 -4.44
CA LEU A 49 1.23 -15.07 -4.11
C LEU A 49 0.80 -16.53 -4.01
N GLU A 50 0.29 -16.92 -2.85
CA GLU A 50 -0.24 -18.26 -2.61
C GLU A 50 -1.75 -18.20 -2.34
N VAL A 51 -2.52 -19.06 -3.00
CA VAL A 51 -3.98 -19.16 -2.83
C VAL A 51 -4.33 -20.50 -2.23
N TYR A 52 -5.14 -20.48 -1.17
CA TYR A 52 -5.50 -21.67 -0.40
C TYR A 52 -7.00 -21.98 -0.50
N ALA A 53 -7.31 -23.27 -0.58
CA ALA A 53 -8.65 -23.82 -0.39
C ALA A 53 -8.65 -24.67 0.89
N GLY A 54 -9.04 -24.06 2.00
CA GLY A 54 -8.81 -24.64 3.33
C GLY A 54 -7.31 -24.72 3.61
N GLU A 55 -6.82 -25.92 3.94
CA GLU A 55 -5.41 -26.17 4.24
C GLU A 55 -4.55 -26.45 2.99
N LYS A 56 -5.17 -26.56 1.82
CA LYS A 56 -4.51 -26.94 0.58
C LYS A 56 -4.10 -25.71 -0.24
N LEU A 57 -2.82 -25.62 -0.60
CA LEU A 57 -2.36 -24.70 -1.64
C LEU A 57 -2.91 -25.15 -3.00
N VAL A 58 -3.65 -24.28 -3.68
CA VAL A 58 -4.30 -24.57 -4.97
C VAL A 58 -3.77 -23.73 -6.12
N ARG A 59 -3.05 -22.65 -5.81
CA ARG A 59 -2.42 -21.80 -6.82
C ARG A 59 -1.23 -21.08 -6.22
N ARG A 60 -0.14 -20.95 -6.97
CA ARG A 60 0.96 -20.05 -6.65
C ARG A 60 1.36 -19.24 -7.87
N PHE A 61 1.71 -17.98 -7.64
CA PHE A 61 2.39 -17.13 -8.60
C PHE A 61 3.69 -16.63 -7.97
N VAL A 62 4.79 -16.70 -8.69
CA VAL A 62 6.12 -16.27 -8.24
C VAL A 62 6.67 -15.16 -9.13
N ALA A 63 7.80 -14.57 -8.74
CA ALA A 63 8.44 -13.48 -9.48
C ALA A 63 7.47 -12.31 -9.78
N ILE A 64 6.65 -11.95 -8.79
CA ILE A 64 5.72 -10.82 -8.87
C ILE A 64 6.50 -9.55 -8.54
N ASP A 65 6.54 -8.59 -9.46
CA ASP A 65 7.23 -7.31 -9.23
C ASP A 65 6.43 -6.38 -8.31
N LYS A 66 5.10 -6.41 -8.46
CA LYS A 66 4.19 -5.49 -7.80
C LYS A 66 2.77 -6.03 -7.77
N MET A 67 2.11 -5.83 -6.63
CA MET A 67 0.66 -5.94 -6.47
C MET A 67 0.02 -4.57 -6.40
N SER A 68 -1.04 -4.36 -7.18
CA SER A 68 -1.75 -3.07 -7.28
C SER A 68 -3.23 -3.24 -6.97
N THR A 69 -3.82 -2.23 -6.32
CA THR A 69 -5.28 -2.11 -6.19
C THR A 69 -5.82 -1.37 -7.40
N ALA A 70 -6.88 -1.88 -8.02
CA ALA A 70 -7.53 -1.18 -9.13
C ALA A 70 -8.27 0.06 -8.64
N MET A 71 -8.28 1.11 -9.46
CA MET A 71 -8.97 2.35 -9.18
C MET A 71 -10.11 2.51 -10.18
N GLY A 72 -11.27 2.97 -9.73
CA GLY A 72 -12.36 3.32 -10.64
C GLY A 72 -11.99 4.52 -11.51
N THR A 73 -12.33 4.45 -12.80
CA THR A 73 -12.00 5.48 -13.79
C THR A 73 -12.66 6.82 -13.47
N GLU A 74 -13.90 6.81 -12.98
CA GLU A 74 -14.71 8.01 -12.73
C GLU A 74 -14.64 8.46 -11.26
N ASP A 75 -14.91 7.54 -10.34
CA ASP A 75 -15.01 7.80 -8.90
C ASP A 75 -13.65 7.92 -8.20
N LYS A 76 -12.57 7.47 -8.86
CA LYS A 76 -11.22 7.33 -8.31
C LYS A 76 -11.20 6.61 -6.97
N GLN A 77 -12.14 5.70 -6.75
CA GLN A 77 -12.20 4.89 -5.54
C GLN A 77 -11.46 3.56 -5.75
N PRO A 78 -10.79 3.04 -4.71
CA PRO A 78 -10.17 1.73 -4.77
C PRO A 78 -11.24 0.64 -4.95
N ARG A 79 -10.99 -0.29 -5.86
CA ARG A 79 -11.82 -1.48 -6.07
C ARG A 79 -11.38 -2.58 -5.09
N PRO A 80 -12.31 -3.44 -4.65
CA PRO A 80 -12.04 -4.49 -3.66
C PRO A 80 -11.37 -5.72 -4.29
N TYR A 81 -10.39 -5.49 -5.15
CA TYR A 81 -9.56 -6.54 -5.72
C TYR A 81 -8.16 -5.99 -5.98
N ARG A 82 -7.20 -6.91 -5.95
CA ARG A 82 -5.80 -6.64 -6.29
C ARG A 82 -5.44 -7.38 -7.55
N TYR A 83 -4.54 -6.81 -8.33
CA TYR A 83 -4.04 -7.42 -9.55
C TYR A 83 -2.53 -7.31 -9.65
N GLY A 84 -1.95 -8.20 -10.44
CA GLY A 84 -0.51 -8.25 -10.65
C GLY A 84 -0.14 -9.07 -11.87
N TYR A 85 1.17 -9.14 -12.10
CA TYR A 85 1.77 -10.01 -13.09
C TYR A 85 2.84 -10.86 -12.40
N GLY A 86 2.86 -12.14 -12.67
CA GLY A 86 3.83 -13.09 -12.10
C GLY A 86 3.88 -14.37 -12.92
N VAL A 87 4.89 -15.20 -12.69
CA VAL A 87 5.00 -16.53 -13.31
C VAL A 87 4.02 -17.47 -12.60
N PHE A 88 3.21 -18.18 -13.38
CA PHE A 88 2.34 -19.22 -12.84
C PHE A 88 3.17 -20.47 -12.53
N ASP A 89 3.33 -20.76 -11.24
CA ASP A 89 3.99 -21.96 -10.71
C ASP A 89 3.00 -23.13 -10.82
N GLU A 90 3.12 -23.92 -11.89
CA GLU A 90 2.17 -24.98 -12.26
C GLU A 90 2.28 -26.20 -11.35
N ASN A 91 3.49 -26.50 -10.87
CA ASN A 91 3.79 -27.66 -10.04
C ASN A 91 3.85 -27.35 -8.54
N LEU A 92 3.71 -26.07 -8.17
CA LEU A 92 3.74 -25.55 -6.80
C LEU A 92 5.08 -25.78 -6.08
N ASN A 93 6.21 -25.72 -6.79
CA ASN A 93 7.55 -25.89 -6.22
C ASN A 93 8.20 -24.59 -5.71
N GLY A 94 7.61 -23.42 -6.04
CA GLY A 94 8.06 -22.10 -5.58
C GLY A 94 9.17 -21.49 -6.45
N VAL A 95 9.45 -22.06 -7.62
CA VAL A 95 10.48 -21.64 -8.56
C VAL A 95 9.82 -21.34 -9.90
N ALA A 96 10.32 -20.34 -10.63
CA ALA A 96 9.90 -20.10 -12.00
C ALA A 96 10.61 -21.09 -12.94
N ASP A 97 9.93 -22.18 -13.29
CA ASP A 97 10.51 -23.26 -14.10
C ASP A 97 10.59 -22.91 -15.60
N PRO A 98 11.54 -23.50 -16.35
CA PRO A 98 11.58 -23.35 -17.80
C PRO A 98 10.29 -23.85 -18.46
N GLY A 99 9.55 -22.94 -19.09
CA GLY A 99 8.30 -23.24 -19.79
C GLY A 99 7.08 -22.58 -19.15
N GLU A 100 7.14 -22.30 -17.85
CA GLU A 100 6.10 -21.55 -17.14
C GLU A 100 5.99 -20.12 -17.67
N LYS A 101 4.78 -19.57 -17.63
CA LYS A 101 4.46 -18.30 -18.28
C LYS A 101 4.15 -17.22 -17.25
N ARG A 102 4.62 -16.01 -17.55
CA ARG A 102 4.17 -14.80 -16.87
C ARG A 102 2.74 -14.48 -17.31
N VAL A 103 1.84 -14.39 -16.35
CA VAL A 103 0.41 -14.17 -16.57
C VAL A 103 -0.08 -12.98 -15.76
N TYR A 104 -1.20 -12.43 -16.21
CA TYR A 104 -2.01 -11.51 -15.42
C TYR A 104 -2.90 -12.28 -14.46
N PHE A 105 -3.09 -11.77 -13.25
CA PHE A 105 -4.05 -12.32 -12.31
C PHE A 105 -4.75 -11.23 -11.51
N GLU A 106 -5.96 -11.55 -11.03
CA GLU A 106 -6.73 -10.75 -10.08
C GLU A 106 -7.13 -11.62 -8.89
N ILE A 107 -7.13 -11.03 -7.70
CA ILE A 107 -7.61 -11.65 -6.46
C ILE A 107 -8.60 -10.72 -5.78
N SER A 108 -9.72 -11.29 -5.33
CA SER A 108 -10.77 -10.55 -4.63
C SER A 108 -10.38 -10.38 -3.17
N ASP A 109 -10.63 -9.20 -2.61
CA ASP A 109 -10.44 -8.94 -1.18
C ASP A 109 -11.51 -9.63 -0.31
N PHE A 110 -12.60 -10.13 -0.89
CA PHE A 110 -13.71 -10.73 -0.14
C PHE A 110 -13.80 -12.26 -0.23
N GLY A 111 -13.17 -12.87 -1.24
CA GLY A 111 -13.43 -14.29 -1.57
C GLY A 111 -12.19 -15.14 -1.79
N THR A 112 -11.00 -14.53 -1.83
CA THR A 112 -9.76 -15.26 -2.09
C THR A 112 -8.97 -15.37 -0.79
N ASN A 113 -8.81 -16.59 -0.27
CA ASN A 113 -7.85 -16.83 0.81
C ASN A 113 -6.45 -16.88 0.20
N TYR A 114 -5.67 -15.81 0.40
CA TYR A 114 -4.31 -15.75 -0.12
C TYR A 114 -3.33 -15.13 0.88
N VAL A 115 -2.06 -15.43 0.66
CA VAL A 115 -0.94 -14.76 1.32
C VAL A 115 -0.03 -14.21 0.23
N PHE A 116 0.33 -12.93 0.35
CA PHE A 116 1.34 -12.31 -0.49
C PHE A 116 2.55 -11.93 0.37
N TYR A 117 3.74 -12.36 -0.03
CA TYR A 117 4.99 -12.13 0.69
C TYR A 117 6.16 -12.00 -0.29
N GLU A 118 7.27 -11.44 0.18
CA GLU A 118 8.52 -11.38 -0.57
C GLU A 118 9.31 -12.67 -0.39
N SER A 119 9.79 -13.27 -1.49
CA SER A 119 10.72 -14.41 -1.39
C SER A 119 12.13 -13.88 -1.14
N PRO A 120 12.77 -14.23 -0.01
CA PRO A 120 14.16 -13.81 0.28
C PRO A 120 15.20 -14.61 -0.51
N ARG A 121 14.76 -15.50 -1.40
CA ARG A 121 15.58 -16.39 -2.23
C ARG A 121 15.20 -16.22 -3.70
#